data_AF-A0A8S4RQL8-F1
#
_entry.id   AF-A0A8S4RQL8-F1
#
_cell.length_a   1.000
_cell.length_b   1.000
_cell.length_c   1.000
_cell.angle_alpha   90.00
_cell.angle_beta   90.00
_cell.angle_gamma   90.00
#
_symmetry.space_group_name_H-M   'P 1'
#
loop_
_entity.id
_entity.type
_entity.pdbx_description
1 polymer ?
#
loop_
_entity_poly.entity_id
_entity_poly.type
_entity_poly.pdbx_seq_one_letter_code
_entity_poly.pdbx_strand_id
1 'polypeptide(L)'
;MKLPDSEPLTPSEYWVITDTWKQDWERGVQVPVNPDSLPAPKVKIIDNPMPPNFQEFKLPRDKYIHLTRDVHYQSDQHFLSSTPARAEAACTYDLDSTDTAWLKLLNAERARAGAPSVTEDQLEKVIEELEVRTWDKIQAIIKSEEGLGIEYDENVICDVCRSPDSEDG
;
A
#
# COMPACT_ATOMS: atom_id res chain seq x y z
N MET A 1 29.15 26.46 -24.09
CA MET A 1 30.40 27.24 -24.24
C MET A 1 30.11 28.61 -23.62
N LYS A 2 30.86 29.04 -22.59
CA LYS A 2 30.62 30.37 -21.98
C LYS A 2 31.12 31.44 -22.94
N LEU A 3 30.34 32.51 -23.13
CA LEU A 3 30.78 33.67 -23.88
C LEU A 3 31.91 34.38 -23.10
N PRO A 4 32.90 34.99 -23.79
CA PRO A 4 33.93 35.80 -23.13
C PRO A 4 33.31 37.02 -22.43
N ASP A 5 33.74 37.31 -21.21
CA ASP A 5 33.19 38.41 -20.39
C ASP A 5 33.34 39.82 -21.00
N SER A 6 34.16 39.96 -22.05
CA SER A 6 34.46 41.22 -22.71
C SER A 6 33.69 41.46 -24.01
N GLU A 7 32.84 40.51 -24.44
CA GLU A 7 32.06 40.66 -25.68
C GLU A 7 30.82 41.53 -25.43
N PRO A 8 30.68 42.68 -26.12
CA PRO A 8 29.53 43.55 -25.95
C PRO A 8 28.27 42.89 -26.52
N LEU A 9 27.32 42.55 -25.66
CA LEU A 9 26.03 41.96 -26.05
C LEU A 9 25.04 43.06 -26.45
N THR A 10 24.30 42.84 -27.52
CA THR A 10 23.20 43.73 -27.88
C THR A 10 22.01 43.56 -26.92
N PRO A 11 21.19 44.59 -26.68
CA PRO A 11 20.01 44.49 -25.80
C PRO A 11 19.00 43.40 -26.16
N SER A 12 19.04 42.86 -27.38
CA SER A 12 18.23 41.72 -27.84
C SER A 12 18.82 40.36 -27.47
N GLU A 13 20.09 40.30 -27.07
CA GLU A 13 20.84 39.07 -26.82
C GLU A 13 20.95 38.72 -25.33
N TYR A 14 20.41 39.56 -24.44
CA TYR A 14 20.37 39.30 -23.01
C TYR A 14 19.03 39.67 -22.39
N TRP A 15 18.73 39.01 -21.28
CA TRP A 15 17.60 39.33 -20.43
C TRP A 15 18.12 40.00 -19.17
N VAL A 16 17.58 41.18 -18.82
CA VAL A 16 17.91 41.83 -17.55
C VAL A 16 17.05 41.21 -16.46
N ILE A 17 17.68 40.46 -15.56
CA ILE A 17 17.03 40.00 -14.32
C ILE A 17 17.18 41.13 -13.30
N THR A 18 16.11 41.89 -13.06
CA THR A 18 16.10 42.98 -12.08
C THR A 18 15.74 42.52 -10.66
N ASP A 19 15.27 41.28 -10.51
CA ASP A 19 14.96 40.72 -9.20
C ASP A 19 16.23 40.41 -8.43
N THR A 20 16.41 41.07 -7.28
CA THR A 20 17.48 40.76 -6.34
C THR A 20 17.20 39.44 -5.63
N TRP A 21 18.23 38.60 -5.52
CA TRP A 21 18.19 37.37 -4.73
C TRP A 21 17.63 37.63 -3.33
N LYS A 22 16.58 36.88 -2.94
CA LYS A 22 15.98 36.97 -1.61
C LYS A 22 16.53 35.84 -0.73
N GLN A 23 16.90 36.17 0.50
CA GLN A 23 17.46 35.21 1.46
C GLN A 23 16.52 34.02 1.74
N ASP A 24 15.20 34.22 1.60
CA ASP A 24 14.18 33.17 1.71
C ASP A 24 14.32 32.07 0.64
N TRP A 25 15.03 32.34 -0.47
CA TRP A 25 15.24 31.38 -1.57
C TRP A 25 16.43 30.44 -1.31
N GLU A 26 17.25 30.69 -0.29
CA GLU A 26 18.38 29.83 0.11
C GLU A 26 17.93 28.46 0.64
N ARG A 27 16.65 28.33 1.05
CA ARG A 27 16.08 27.06 1.52
C ARG A 27 15.47 26.20 0.41
N GLY A 28 15.52 26.68 -0.84
CA GLY A 28 14.81 26.09 -1.97
C GLY A 28 13.33 26.45 -1.92
N VAL A 29 12.90 27.35 -2.81
CA VAL A 29 11.48 27.66 -2.99
C VAL A 29 11.10 27.20 -4.39
N GLN A 30 10.26 26.16 -4.47
CA GLN A 30 9.58 25.81 -5.71
C GLN A 30 8.42 26.79 -5.89
N VAL A 31 8.65 27.88 -6.62
CA VAL A 31 7.57 28.74 -7.10
C VAL A 31 7.17 28.24 -8.49
N PRO A 32 5.90 27.86 -8.71
CA PRO A 32 5.45 27.55 -10.07
C PRO A 32 5.78 28.72 -10.99
N VAL A 33 6.62 28.46 -12.00
CA VAL A 33 7.09 29.47 -12.96
C VAL A 33 5.92 30.09 -13.73
N ASN A 34 4.79 29.40 -13.81
CA ASN A 34 3.53 29.91 -14.31
C ASN A 34 2.34 29.26 -13.57
N PRO A 35 1.74 29.94 -12.57
CA PRO A 35 0.56 29.43 -11.85
C PRO A 35 -0.62 29.10 -12.77
N ASP A 36 -0.75 29.79 -13.90
CA ASP A 36 -1.82 29.58 -14.89
C ASP A 36 -1.60 28.34 -15.77
N SER A 37 -0.40 27.76 -15.72
CA SER A 37 -0.04 26.50 -16.42
C SER A 37 -0.29 25.25 -15.58
N LEU A 38 -0.75 25.39 -14.34
CA LEU A 38 -1.04 24.24 -13.48
C LEU A 38 -2.21 23.43 -14.07
N PRO A 39 -2.06 22.11 -14.25
CA PRO A 39 -3.13 21.28 -14.78
C PRO A 39 -4.33 21.30 -13.82
N ALA A 40 -5.53 21.52 -14.37
CA ALA A 40 -6.74 21.42 -13.58
C ALA A 40 -6.99 19.95 -13.15
N PRO A 41 -7.42 19.69 -11.90
CA PRO A 41 -7.78 18.35 -11.48
C PRO A 41 -8.95 17.83 -12.32
N LYS A 42 -8.82 16.61 -12.85
CA LYS A 42 -9.89 15.93 -13.58
C LYS A 42 -10.50 14.89 -12.66
N VAL A 43 -11.79 15.01 -12.39
CA VAL A 43 -12.55 14.05 -11.58
C VAL A 43 -13.49 13.29 -12.50
N LYS A 44 -13.52 11.96 -12.38
CA LYS A 44 -14.49 11.09 -13.05
C LYS A 44 -15.37 10.43 -11.98
N ILE A 45 -16.67 10.57 -12.12
CA ILE A 45 -17.63 9.85 -11.30
C ILE A 45 -17.68 8.41 -11.82
N ILE A 46 -17.53 7.45 -10.92
CA ILE A 46 -17.65 6.02 -11.21
C ILE A 46 -18.94 5.56 -10.52
N ASP A 47 -19.79 4.85 -11.27
CA ASP A 47 -20.98 4.23 -10.70
C ASP A 47 -20.54 3.10 -9.77
N ASN A 48 -20.82 3.27 -8.48
CA ASN A 48 -20.55 2.26 -7.46
C ASN A 48 -21.88 1.85 -6.80
N PRO A 49 -22.49 0.72 -7.20
CA PRO A 49 -23.76 0.29 -6.64
C PRO A 49 -23.62 -0.07 -5.15
N MET A 50 -24.67 0.17 -4.37
CA MET A 50 -24.69 -0.19 -2.97
C MET A 50 -24.62 -1.72 -2.81
N PRO A 51 -23.85 -2.23 -1.82
CA PRO A 51 -23.80 -3.65 -1.55
C PRO A 51 -25.18 -4.18 -1.07
N PRO A 52 -25.46 -5.49 -1.20
CA PRO A 52 -26.76 -6.07 -0.85
C PRO A 52 -27.23 -5.79 0.59
N ASN A 53 -26.29 -5.62 1.52
CA ASN A 53 -26.55 -5.37 2.94
C ASN A 53 -26.17 -3.94 3.35
N PHE A 54 -26.28 -2.97 2.45
CA PHE A 54 -25.96 -1.58 2.75
C PHE A 54 -26.82 -1.06 3.91
N GLN A 55 -26.14 -0.52 4.92
CA GLN A 55 -26.77 0.21 6.01
C GLN A 55 -26.29 1.65 5.96
N GLU A 56 -27.24 2.58 5.92
CA GLU A 56 -26.93 4.00 5.92
C GLU A 56 -26.31 4.39 7.27
N PHE A 57 -25.13 4.99 7.21
CA PHE A 57 -24.49 5.55 8.39
C PHE A 57 -25.27 6.77 8.89
N LYS A 58 -25.67 6.75 10.16
CA LYS A 58 -26.34 7.88 10.82
C LYS A 58 -25.44 8.47 11.88
N LEU A 59 -25.07 9.74 11.69
CA LEU A 59 -24.29 10.48 12.66
C LEU A 59 -25.11 10.69 13.96
N PRO A 60 -24.56 10.38 15.15
CA PRO A 60 -25.18 10.77 16.41
C PRO A 60 -25.38 12.30 16.46
N ARG A 61 -26.53 12.77 16.94
CA ARG A 61 -26.89 14.20 16.89
C ARG A 61 -26.33 14.99 18.07
N ASP A 62 -26.13 14.32 19.19
CA ASP A 62 -25.84 14.86 20.52
C ASP A 62 -24.47 14.44 21.04
N LYS A 63 -23.75 13.59 20.30
CA LYS A 63 -22.48 13.01 20.72
C LYS A 63 -21.44 13.05 19.61
N TYR A 64 -20.18 13.27 19.99
CA TYR A 64 -19.03 13.13 19.09
C TYR A 64 -18.67 11.65 18.90
N ILE A 65 -18.16 11.30 17.72
CA ILE A 65 -17.63 9.95 17.49
C ILE A 65 -16.27 9.84 18.17
N HIS A 66 -16.10 8.79 18.98
CA HIS A 66 -14.83 8.45 19.60
C HIS A 66 -14.48 7.00 19.24
N LEU A 67 -13.21 6.71 18.96
CA LEU A 67 -12.81 5.43 18.37
C LEU A 67 -12.40 4.38 19.42
N THR A 68 -11.87 4.81 20.55
CA THR A 68 -11.30 3.92 21.58
C THR A 68 -11.71 4.35 22.99
N ARG A 69 -11.73 3.43 23.97
CA ARG A 69 -11.99 3.81 25.37
C ARG A 69 -10.69 4.27 26.05
N ASP A 70 -10.21 5.45 25.65
CA ASP A 70 -9.01 6.06 26.22
C ASP A 70 -9.33 7.05 27.35
N VAL A 71 -8.30 7.74 27.86
CA VAL A 71 -8.41 8.74 28.94
C VAL A 71 -9.27 9.97 28.56
N HIS A 72 -9.51 10.19 27.27
CA HIS A 72 -10.31 11.30 26.77
C HIS A 72 -11.77 10.91 26.51
N TYR A 73 -12.12 9.63 26.65
CA TYR A 73 -13.48 9.14 26.45
C TYR A 73 -14.44 9.59 27.56
N GLN A 74 -15.52 10.28 27.19
CA GLN A 74 -16.59 10.72 28.08
C GLN A 74 -17.93 10.16 27.60
N SER A 75 -18.59 9.33 28.41
CA SER A 75 -19.78 8.56 27.96
C SER A 75 -21.03 9.43 27.70
N ASP A 76 -21.09 10.60 28.30
CA ASP A 76 -22.12 11.63 28.10
C ASP A 76 -21.92 12.38 26.79
N GLN A 77 -20.67 12.66 26.40
CA GLN A 77 -20.34 13.44 25.20
C GLN A 77 -20.01 12.59 23.97
N HIS A 78 -19.59 11.33 24.15
CA HIS A 78 -19.05 10.50 23.08
C HIS A 78 -19.89 9.26 22.78
N PHE A 79 -20.01 8.96 21.49
CA PHE A 79 -20.49 7.70 20.94
C PHE A 79 -19.28 6.87 20.51
N LEU A 80 -19.12 5.69 21.10
CA LEU A 80 -18.03 4.79 20.76
C LEU A 80 -18.31 4.09 19.43
N SER A 81 -17.47 4.34 18.43
CA SER A 81 -17.57 3.68 17.13
C SER A 81 -17.08 2.23 17.21
N SER A 82 -17.82 1.32 16.57
CA SER A 82 -17.37 -0.07 16.37
C SER A 82 -16.44 -0.22 15.16
N THR A 83 -16.16 0.85 14.40
CA THR A 83 -15.34 0.79 13.18
C THR A 83 -13.96 0.18 13.42
N PRO A 84 -13.20 0.53 14.49
CA PRO A 84 -11.88 -0.06 14.72
C PRO A 84 -11.95 -1.58 14.93
N ALA A 85 -12.84 -2.04 15.82
CA ALA A 85 -13.02 -3.46 16.08
C ALA A 85 -13.47 -4.23 14.82
N ARG A 86 -14.30 -3.61 13.97
CA ARG A 86 -14.70 -4.21 12.68
C ARG A 86 -13.56 -4.28 11.66
N ALA A 87 -12.66 -3.30 11.67
CA ALA A 87 -11.49 -3.28 10.81
C ALA A 87 -10.47 -4.34 11.24
N GLU A 88 -10.25 -4.50 12.55
CA GLU A 88 -9.37 -5.55 13.11
C GLU A 88 -9.91 -6.96 12.88
N ALA A 89 -11.24 -7.13 12.85
CA ALA A 89 -11.89 -8.42 12.57
C ALA A 89 -12.14 -8.69 11.08
N ALA A 90 -11.79 -7.76 10.20
CA ALA A 90 -11.93 -7.96 8.76
C ALA A 90 -10.85 -8.92 8.28
N CYS A 91 -11.22 -9.81 7.33
CA CYS A 91 -10.24 -10.66 6.67
C CYS A 91 -9.29 -9.78 5.85
N THR A 92 -7.99 -10.04 5.99
CA THR A 92 -6.90 -9.29 5.37
C THR A 92 -6.58 -9.82 3.98
N TYR A 93 -6.86 -11.11 3.74
CA TYR A 93 -6.66 -11.73 2.44
C TYR A 93 -7.80 -11.34 1.49
N ASP A 94 -7.46 -10.84 0.31
CA ASP A 94 -8.39 -10.45 -0.75
C ASP A 94 -8.07 -11.26 -2.00
N LEU A 95 -9.06 -11.94 -2.57
CA LEU A 95 -8.83 -12.86 -3.68
C LEU A 95 -8.43 -12.10 -4.94
N ASP A 96 -7.34 -12.57 -5.57
CA ASP A 96 -6.96 -12.05 -6.88
C ASP A 96 -7.72 -12.77 -8.02
N SER A 97 -7.37 -12.42 -9.27
CA SER A 97 -7.96 -13.07 -10.45
C SER A 97 -7.65 -14.57 -10.55
N THR A 98 -6.49 -14.99 -10.06
CA THR A 98 -6.01 -16.37 -10.06
C THR A 98 -6.80 -17.18 -9.06
N ASP A 99 -6.94 -16.69 -7.83
CA ASP A 99 -7.68 -17.34 -6.76
C ASP A 99 -9.16 -17.48 -7.14
N THR A 100 -9.74 -16.43 -7.71
CA THR A 100 -11.11 -16.44 -8.21
C THR A 100 -11.30 -17.48 -9.31
N ALA A 101 -10.35 -17.60 -10.24
CA ALA A 101 -10.40 -18.61 -11.30
C ALA A 101 -10.28 -20.03 -10.75
N TRP A 102 -9.38 -20.23 -9.78
CA TRP A 102 -9.20 -21.51 -9.10
C TRP A 102 -10.44 -21.93 -8.31
N LEU A 103 -11.04 -21.01 -7.55
CA LEU A 103 -12.26 -21.25 -6.77
C LEU A 103 -13.43 -21.70 -7.66
N LYS A 104 -13.55 -21.12 -8.86
CA LYS A 104 -14.57 -21.53 -9.86
C LYS A 104 -14.37 -22.98 -10.32
N LEU A 105 -13.13 -23.36 -10.64
CA LEU A 105 -12.81 -24.73 -11.04
C LEU A 105 -13.09 -25.73 -9.91
N LEU A 106 -12.64 -25.39 -8.69
CA LEU A 106 -12.88 -26.19 -7.49
C LEU A 106 -14.39 -26.39 -7.28
N ASN A 107 -15.19 -25.32 -7.33
CA ASN A 107 -16.62 -25.43 -7.12
C ASN A 107 -17.35 -26.22 -8.21
N ALA A 108 -16.87 -26.18 -9.45
CA ALA A 108 -17.38 -27.04 -10.52
C ALA A 108 -17.11 -28.52 -10.25
N GLU A 109 -15.94 -28.87 -9.69
CA GLU A 109 -15.64 -30.24 -9.24
C GLU A 109 -16.50 -30.67 -8.06
N ARG A 110 -16.65 -29.80 -7.06
CA ARG A 110 -17.50 -30.05 -5.90
C ARG A 110 -18.96 -30.28 -6.29
N ALA A 111 -19.48 -29.48 -7.22
CA ALA A 111 -20.83 -29.66 -7.74
C ALA A 111 -21.01 -31.02 -8.43
N ARG A 112 -20.03 -31.46 -9.24
CA ARG A 112 -20.04 -32.81 -9.86
C ARG A 112 -20.02 -33.94 -8.82
N ALA A 113 -19.40 -33.71 -7.67
CA ALA A 113 -19.36 -34.64 -6.55
C ALA A 113 -20.57 -34.53 -5.60
N GLY A 114 -21.55 -33.66 -5.88
CA GLY A 114 -22.69 -33.41 -4.99
C GLY A 114 -22.33 -32.67 -3.69
N ALA A 115 -21.16 -32.03 -3.64
CA ALA A 115 -20.70 -31.25 -2.50
C ALA A 115 -21.10 -29.76 -2.62
N PRO A 116 -21.32 -29.06 -1.49
CA PRO A 116 -21.65 -27.63 -1.50
C PRO A 116 -20.47 -26.78 -1.96
N SER A 117 -20.77 -25.64 -2.59
CA SER A 117 -19.77 -24.66 -3.02
C SER A 117 -19.08 -23.98 -1.82
N VAL A 118 -17.81 -23.65 -2.01
CA VAL A 118 -17.03 -22.76 -1.14
C VAL A 118 -17.25 -21.33 -1.60
N THR A 119 -17.56 -20.43 -0.67
CA THR A 119 -17.70 -18.99 -0.94
C THR A 119 -16.35 -18.27 -0.93
N GLU A 120 -16.29 -17.07 -1.51
CA GLU A 120 -15.08 -16.23 -1.50
C GLU A 120 -14.62 -15.95 -0.06
N ASP A 121 -15.52 -15.47 0.80
CA ASP A 121 -15.27 -15.23 2.24
C ASP A 121 -14.71 -16.46 2.98
N GLN A 122 -15.16 -17.66 2.62
CA GLN A 122 -14.62 -18.89 3.21
C GLN A 122 -13.20 -19.19 2.74
N LEU A 123 -12.90 -18.95 1.45
CA LEU A 123 -11.57 -19.17 0.92
C LEU A 123 -10.59 -18.14 1.50
N GLU A 124 -10.96 -16.86 1.51
CA GLU A 124 -10.17 -15.76 2.08
C GLU A 124 -9.76 -16.05 3.53
N LYS A 125 -10.74 -16.39 4.40
CA LYS A 125 -10.47 -16.71 5.81
C LYS A 125 -9.57 -17.93 5.99
N VAL A 126 -9.68 -18.92 5.11
CA VAL A 126 -8.82 -20.10 5.17
C VAL A 126 -7.40 -19.73 4.76
N ILE A 127 -7.21 -18.93 3.71
CA ILE A 127 -5.88 -18.51 3.28
C ILE A 127 -5.24 -17.59 4.32
N GLU A 128 -5.97 -16.62 4.86
CA GLU A 128 -5.49 -15.76 5.95
C GLU A 128 -4.99 -16.58 7.15
N GLU A 129 -5.77 -17.56 7.61
CA GLU A 129 -5.36 -18.41 8.74
C GLU A 129 -4.11 -19.24 8.41
N LEU A 130 -3.94 -19.66 7.15
CA LEU A 130 -2.72 -20.34 6.71
C LEU A 130 -1.52 -19.40 6.70
N GLU A 131 -1.67 -18.16 6.25
CA GLU A 131 -0.62 -17.14 6.27
C GLU A 131 -0.19 -16.80 7.70
N VAL A 132 -1.15 -16.54 8.60
CA VAL A 132 -0.89 -16.26 10.01
C VAL A 132 -0.12 -17.40 10.67
N ARG A 133 -0.56 -18.65 10.50
CA ARG A 133 0.14 -19.80 11.07
C ARG A 133 1.53 -20.02 10.49
N THR A 134 1.69 -19.75 9.20
CA THR A 134 2.98 -19.88 8.52
C THR A 134 3.95 -18.83 9.05
N TRP A 135 3.48 -17.59 9.17
CA TRP A 135 4.24 -16.50 9.77
C TRP A 135 4.66 -16.82 11.21
N ASP A 136 3.73 -17.23 12.07
CA ASP A 136 4.02 -17.58 13.46
C ASP A 136 5.08 -18.67 13.57
N LYS A 137 4.99 -19.71 12.72
CA LYS A 137 5.98 -20.78 12.68
C LYS A 137 7.34 -20.28 12.21
N ILE A 138 7.39 -19.47 11.16
CA ILE A 138 8.64 -18.87 10.66
C ILE A 138 9.28 -18.01 11.76
N GLN A 139 8.49 -17.18 12.44
CA GLN A 139 8.96 -16.34 13.55
C GLN A 139 9.44 -17.17 14.73
N ALA A 140 8.79 -18.29 15.04
CA ALA A 140 9.25 -19.21 16.07
C ALA A 140 10.60 -19.84 15.71
N ILE A 141 10.75 -20.33 14.47
CA ILE A 141 11.99 -20.92 13.96
C ILE A 141 13.13 -19.90 14.01
N ILE A 142 12.93 -18.68 13.50
CA ILE A 142 13.93 -17.60 13.52
C ILE A 142 14.40 -17.26 14.94
N LYS A 143 13.51 -17.34 15.93
CA LYS A 143 13.85 -17.05 17.33
C LYS A 143 14.52 -18.22 18.04
N SER A 144 14.24 -19.46 17.62
CA SER A 144 14.76 -20.68 18.25
C SER A 144 16.06 -21.16 17.63
N GLU A 145 16.27 -20.95 16.33
CA GLU A 145 17.53 -21.24 15.65
C GLU A 145 18.42 -19.99 15.71
N GLU A 146 19.58 -20.14 16.34
CA GLU A 146 20.62 -19.12 16.40
C GLU A 146 21.19 -18.93 14.98
N GLY A 147 20.53 -18.08 14.19
CA GLY A 147 20.78 -17.95 12.77
C GLY A 147 20.08 -19.06 11.98
N LEU A 148 19.37 -18.65 10.93
CA LEU A 148 19.04 -19.56 9.84
C LEU A 148 20.33 -20.30 9.49
N GLY A 149 20.38 -21.59 9.82
CA GLY A 149 21.37 -22.51 9.30
C GLY A 149 21.14 -22.67 7.81
N ILE A 150 21.26 -21.58 7.05
CA ILE A 150 21.74 -21.61 5.68
C ILE A 150 23.19 -22.06 5.77
N GLU A 151 23.38 -23.32 6.14
CA GLU A 151 24.55 -24.05 5.71
C GLU A 151 24.52 -23.92 4.19
N TYR A 152 25.37 -23.04 3.66
CA TYR A 152 25.62 -22.95 2.24
C TYR A 152 26.01 -24.36 1.82
N ASP A 153 25.12 -25.04 1.09
CA ASP A 153 25.52 -26.29 0.46
C ASP A 153 26.57 -25.89 -0.57
N GLU A 154 27.84 -26.08 -0.21
CA GLU A 154 29.00 -25.77 -1.05
C GLU A 154 28.97 -26.57 -2.37
N ASN A 155 28.06 -27.54 -2.51
CA ASN A 155 27.81 -28.27 -3.76
C ASN A 155 26.68 -27.65 -4.61
N VAL A 156 26.00 -26.60 -4.14
CA VAL A 156 25.01 -25.86 -4.95
C VAL A 156 25.75 -25.07 -6.01
N ILE A 157 25.61 -25.57 -7.22
CA ILE A 157 26.15 -24.96 -8.43
C ILE A 157 25.44 -23.62 -8.68
N CYS A 158 26.20 -22.56 -8.96
CA CYS A 158 25.63 -21.25 -9.28
C CYS A 158 24.74 -21.32 -10.54
N ASP A 159 23.47 -20.93 -10.44
CA ASP A 159 22.52 -21.00 -11.57
C ASP A 159 22.91 -20.09 -12.75
N VAL A 160 23.72 -19.06 -12.50
CA VAL A 160 24.17 -18.10 -13.51
C VAL A 160 25.35 -18.66 -14.32
N CYS A 161 26.39 -19.16 -13.65
CA CYS A 161 27.62 -19.62 -14.32
C CYS A 161 27.75 -21.15 -14.43
N ARG A 162 26.88 -21.89 -13.74
CA ARG A 162 26.93 -23.35 -13.57
C ARG A 162 28.28 -23.91 -13.11
N SER A 163 29.10 -23.06 -12.48
CA SER A 163 30.38 -23.47 -11.92
C SER A 163 30.14 -24.21 -10.61
N PRO A 164 30.74 -25.39 -10.40
CA PRO A 164 30.79 -26.04 -9.09
C PRO A 164 31.72 -25.31 -8.13
N ASP A 165 32.66 -24.53 -8.65
CA ASP A 165 33.56 -23.69 -7.87
C ASP A 165 32.93 -22.30 -7.79
N SER A 166 32.38 -21.93 -6.63
CA SER A 166 32.10 -20.52 -6.35
C SER A 166 33.44 -19.82 -6.10
N GLU A 167 33.82 -18.86 -6.95
CA GLU A 167 34.96 -18.01 -6.62
C GLU A 167 34.50 -17.06 -5.50
N ASP A 168 35.11 -17.21 -4.32
CA ASP A 168 34.97 -16.27 -3.19
C ASP A 168 35.16 -14.83 -3.68
N GLY A 169 34.10 -14.03 -3.62
CA GLY A 169 34.07 -12.60 -3.94
C GLY A 169 33.49 -11.79 -2.81
#